data_AF-A0AAW0GLT7-F1
#
_entry.id   AF-A0AAW0GLT7-F1
#
_cell.length_a   1.000
_cell.length_b   1.000
_cell.length_c   1.000
_cell.angle_alpha   90.00
_cell.angle_beta   90.00
_cell.angle_gamma   90.00
#
_symmetry.space_group_name_H-M   'P 1'
#
loop_
_entity.id
_entity.type
_entity.pdbx_description
1 polymer ?
#
loop_
_entity_poly.entity_id
_entity_poly.type
_entity_poly.pdbx_seq_one_letter_code
_entity_poly.pdbx_strand_id
1 'polypeptide(L)'
;MSSTLVQSFYSLPRDRYYYHPPMVAYLWLLWYQASSKLAPKHWALAITYEMSDRAYATVYQIIGDGHGMGQFQPNVTRRVHLTTAQGNHAYEGKALLGEVSDTVVGALEMYSESAADLVNTKNRKRGIGESNCQDWAMIIVRSLEDAQLLPRGTLARVERSPRFD
;
A
#
# COMPACT_ATOMS: atom_id res chain seq x y z
N MET A 1 -67.21 4.30 -37.72
CA MET A 1 -67.30 3.46 -36.50
C MET A 1 -66.04 2.60 -36.49
N SER A 2 -65.00 3.08 -35.80
CA SER A 2 -64.51 2.53 -34.51
C SER A 2 -63.88 1.15 -34.68
N SER A 3 -62.69 0.81 -34.18
CA SER A 3 -61.85 1.40 -33.15
C SER A 3 -60.41 0.93 -33.36
N THR A 4 -59.49 1.87 -33.17
CA THR A 4 -58.06 1.69 -32.93
C THR A 4 -57.83 0.76 -31.73
N LEU A 5 -56.85 -0.14 -31.81
CA LEU A 5 -56.20 -0.71 -30.63
C LEU A 5 -54.69 -0.55 -30.77
N VAL A 6 -54.20 0.30 -29.87
CA VAL A 6 -52.81 0.67 -29.63
C VAL A 6 -52.16 -0.46 -28.84
N GLN A 7 -51.03 -0.99 -29.31
CA GLN A 7 -50.06 -1.65 -28.44
C GLN A 7 -48.73 -0.91 -28.55
N SER A 8 -48.59 0.08 -27.67
CA SER A 8 -47.30 0.68 -27.33
C SER A 8 -46.56 -0.32 -26.43
N PHE A 9 -45.59 -1.03 -26.99
CA PHE A 9 -44.57 -1.69 -26.19
C PHE A 9 -43.62 -0.61 -25.69
N TYR A 10 -43.76 -0.25 -24.42
CA TYR A 10 -42.74 0.49 -23.69
C TYR A 10 -41.42 -0.27 -23.82
N SER A 11 -40.54 0.23 -24.68
CA SER A 11 -39.14 -0.18 -24.71
C SER A 11 -38.51 0.38 -23.43
N LEU A 12 -38.39 -0.47 -22.42
CA LEU A 12 -37.62 -0.16 -21.22
C LEU A 12 -36.19 0.24 -21.65
N PRO A 13 -35.58 1.26 -21.02
CA PRO A 13 -34.18 1.55 -21.27
C PRO A 13 -33.38 0.30 -20.90
N ARG A 14 -32.58 -0.22 -21.83
CA ARG A 14 -31.53 -1.16 -21.47
C ARG A 14 -30.65 -0.44 -20.46
N ASP A 15 -30.75 -0.83 -19.19
CA ASP A 15 -29.77 -0.48 -18.18
C ASP A 15 -28.40 -0.83 -18.76
N ARG A 16 -27.70 0.21 -19.21
CA ARG A 16 -26.27 0.14 -19.41
C ARG A 16 -25.73 0.05 -18.00
N TYR A 17 -25.58 -1.16 -17.50
CA TYR A 17 -24.58 -1.45 -16.49
C TYR A 17 -23.27 -1.00 -17.11
N TYR A 18 -22.87 0.25 -16.85
CA TYR A 18 -21.51 0.69 -17.09
C TYR A 18 -20.68 -0.23 -16.22
N TYR A 19 -20.13 -1.26 -16.84
CA TYR A 19 -19.08 -2.08 -16.26
C TYR A 19 -17.97 -1.09 -15.93
N HIS A 20 -17.97 -0.57 -14.72
CA HIS A 20 -16.83 0.17 -14.22
C HIS A 20 -15.77 -0.91 -14.10
N PRO A 21 -14.72 -0.89 -14.94
CA PRO A 21 -13.60 -1.77 -14.67
C PRO A 21 -13.22 -1.55 -13.21
N PRO A 22 -13.00 -2.61 -12.43
CA PRO A 22 -12.56 -2.44 -11.03
C PRO A 22 -11.41 -1.45 -11.04
N MET A 23 -11.51 -0.37 -10.26
CA MET A 23 -10.46 0.64 -10.28
C MET A 23 -9.19 -0.03 -9.81
N VAL A 24 -8.21 -0.04 -10.71
CA VAL A 24 -6.92 -0.67 -10.46
C VAL A 24 -6.04 0.38 -9.80
N ALA A 25 -5.56 0.06 -8.60
CA ALA A 25 -4.56 0.84 -7.92
C ALA A 25 -3.19 0.17 -8.07
N TYR A 26 -2.13 0.95 -7.87
CA TYR A 26 -0.75 0.50 -7.97
C TYR A 26 -0.11 0.52 -6.58
N LEU A 27 0.39 -0.62 -6.14
CA LEU A 27 1.13 -0.75 -4.88
C LEU A 27 2.63 -0.60 -5.13
N TRP A 28 3.25 0.32 -4.40
CA TRP A 28 4.67 0.64 -4.48
C TRP A 28 5.36 0.35 -3.15
N LEU A 29 6.60 -0.13 -3.23
CA LEU A 29 7.56 -0.03 -2.13
C LEU A 29 8.36 1.26 -2.32
N LEU A 30 8.47 2.06 -1.27
CA LEU A 30 9.30 3.26 -1.21
C LEU A 30 10.42 3.04 -0.19
N TRP A 31 11.60 3.61 -0.45
CA TRP A 31 12.66 3.70 0.55
C TRP A 31 13.28 5.10 0.62
N TYR A 32 13.63 5.50 1.83
CA TYR A 32 14.27 6.78 2.09
C TYR A 32 15.45 6.63 3.05
N GLN A 33 16.37 7.59 2.94
CA GLN A 33 17.57 7.61 3.76
C GLN A 33 17.18 7.81 5.23
N ALA A 34 17.73 6.95 6.09
CA ALA A 34 17.56 7.10 7.52
C ALA A 34 18.27 8.36 8.03
N SER A 35 17.89 8.82 9.23
CA SER A 35 18.51 9.99 9.86
C SER A 35 20.02 9.85 10.12
N SER A 36 20.56 8.63 10.01
CA SER A 36 21.99 8.32 10.09
C SER A 36 22.39 7.42 8.93
N LYS A 37 23.54 7.67 8.30
CA LYS A 37 24.11 6.83 7.23
C LYS A 37 24.44 5.40 7.66
N LEU A 38 24.57 5.16 8.97
CA LEU A 38 24.83 3.84 9.54
C LEU A 38 23.53 3.10 9.87
N ALA A 39 22.37 3.74 9.76
CA ALA A 39 21.08 3.13 10.04
C ALA A 39 20.50 2.49 8.77
N PRO A 40 19.73 1.39 8.89
CA PRO A 40 19.03 0.81 7.76
C PRO A 40 18.08 1.82 7.14
N LYS A 41 17.93 1.77 5.81
CA LYS A 41 16.94 2.58 5.09
C LYS A 41 15.55 2.29 5.63
N HIS A 42 14.72 3.32 5.65
CA HIS A 42 13.34 3.16 6.03
C HIS A 42 12.49 2.75 4.84
N TRP A 43 11.60 1.78 5.04
CA TRP A 43 10.67 1.34 4.01
C TRP A 43 9.24 1.79 4.32
N ALA A 44 8.53 2.18 3.26
CA ALA A 44 7.12 2.53 3.29
C ALA A 44 6.40 1.87 2.11
N LEU A 45 5.09 1.69 2.23
CA LEU A 45 4.23 1.25 1.14
C LEU A 45 3.40 2.44 0.65
N ALA A 46 3.14 2.50 -0.65
CA ALA A 46 2.32 3.56 -1.22
C ALA A 46 1.32 3.03 -2.23
N ILE A 47 0.12 3.61 -2.23
CA ILE A 47 -0.94 3.33 -3.18
C ILE A 47 -1.18 4.56 -4.04
N THR A 48 -1.19 4.39 -5.36
CA THR A 48 -1.65 5.39 -6.32
C THR A 48 -2.74 4.80 -7.22
N TYR A 49 -3.60 5.65 -7.77
CA TYR A 49 -4.55 5.26 -8.83
C TYR A 49 -4.02 5.53 -10.23
N GLU A 50 -2.81 6.08 -10.32
CA GLU A 50 -2.12 6.39 -11.57
C GLU A 50 -0.68 5.85 -11.49
N MET A 51 -0.19 5.30 -12.59
CA MET A 51 1.19 4.79 -12.69
C MET A 51 2.23 5.92 -12.83
N SER A 52 1.79 7.18 -12.83
CA SER A 52 2.62 8.37 -13.00
C SER A 52 3.47 8.64 -11.76
N ASP A 53 4.72 9.07 -11.97
CA ASP A 53 5.59 9.52 -10.89
C ASP A 53 5.07 10.78 -10.18
N ARG A 54 4.18 11.53 -10.84
CA ARG A 54 3.51 12.72 -10.29
C ARG A 54 2.14 12.39 -9.66
N ALA A 55 1.82 11.11 -9.53
CA ALA A 55 0.57 10.71 -8.90
C ALA A 55 0.57 11.06 -7.41
N TYR A 56 -0.60 11.44 -6.92
CA TYR A 56 -0.85 11.49 -5.50
C TYR A 56 -0.98 10.07 -4.94
N ALA A 57 -0.28 9.83 -3.85
CA ALA A 57 -0.26 8.58 -3.14
C ALA A 57 -0.88 8.71 -1.75
N THR A 58 -1.40 7.57 -1.27
CA THR A 58 -1.54 7.30 0.16
C THR A 58 -0.35 6.45 0.59
N VAL A 59 0.42 6.95 1.55
CA VAL A 59 1.61 6.29 2.08
C VAL A 59 1.31 5.68 3.44
N TYR A 60 1.71 4.43 3.61
CA TYR A 60 1.61 3.62 4.81
C TYR A 60 3.01 3.33 5.29
N GLN A 61 3.27 3.51 6.58
CA GLN A 61 4.55 3.22 7.19
C GLN A 61 4.36 2.96 8.68
N ILE A 62 5.42 2.49 9.33
CA ILE A 62 5.50 2.48 10.78
C ILE A 62 6.60 3.44 11.23
N ILE A 63 6.38 4.20 12.28
CA ILE A 63 7.35 5.13 12.85
C ILE A 63 7.66 4.74 14.29
N GLY A 64 8.90 4.96 14.73
CA GLY A 64 9.25 4.72 16.14
C GLY A 64 8.42 5.62 17.05
N ASP A 65 7.95 5.07 18.17
CA ASP A 65 7.11 5.80 19.14
C ASP A 65 7.87 6.88 19.94
N GLY A 66 9.19 6.99 19.74
CA GLY A 66 10.04 7.97 20.42
C GLY A 66 10.39 7.62 21.87
N HIS A 67 9.89 6.50 22.41
CA HIS A 67 10.12 6.10 23.81
C HIS A 67 11.34 5.20 24.01
N GLY A 68 12.10 4.91 22.93
CA GLY A 68 13.32 4.09 23.00
C GLY A 68 13.08 2.60 23.25
N MET A 69 11.81 2.16 23.30
CA MET A 69 11.42 0.78 23.59
C MET A 69 11.39 -0.13 22.34
N GLY A 70 11.87 0.36 21.19
CA GLY A 70 11.82 -0.35 19.91
C GLY A 70 10.39 -0.65 19.45
N GLN A 71 9.42 0.14 19.91
CA GLN A 71 8.03 0.04 19.50
C GLN A 71 7.76 1.00 18.35
N PHE A 72 6.86 0.58 17.49
CA PHE A 72 6.45 1.32 16.33
C PHE A 72 4.94 1.56 16.32
N GLN A 73 4.54 2.70 15.77
CA GLN A 73 3.15 3.05 15.53
C GLN A 73 2.90 3.15 14.02
N PRO A 74 1.77 2.62 13.52
CA PRO A 74 1.38 2.81 12.14
C PRO A 74 1.09 4.29 11.86
N ASN A 75 1.45 4.73 10.67
CA ASN A 75 1.24 6.09 10.21
C ASN A 75 0.79 6.07 8.74
N VAL A 76 -0.35 6.69 8.48
CA VAL A 76 -0.93 6.81 7.13
C VAL A 76 -0.99 8.28 6.74
N THR A 77 -0.33 8.63 5.63
CA THR A 77 -0.32 9.98 5.08
C THR A 77 -0.97 9.98 3.70
N ARG A 78 -2.01 10.79 3.50
CA ARG A 78 -2.74 10.90 2.22
C ARG A 78 -2.25 12.10 1.42
N ARG A 79 -2.44 12.05 0.10
CA ARG A 79 -2.12 13.15 -0.84
C ARG A 79 -0.64 13.51 -0.90
N VAL A 80 0.24 12.51 -0.85
CA VAL A 80 1.69 12.70 -1.00
C VAL A 80 2.08 12.56 -2.46
N HIS A 81 2.89 13.46 -3.00
CA HIS A 81 3.46 13.27 -4.35
C HIS A 81 4.60 12.25 -4.29
N LEU A 82 4.58 11.23 -5.15
CA LEU A 82 5.67 10.23 -5.23
C LEU A 82 7.02 10.80 -5.70
N THR A 83 7.06 12.08 -6.06
CA THR A 83 8.28 12.83 -6.43
C THR A 83 8.77 13.76 -5.33
N THR A 84 7.98 14.00 -4.29
CA THR A 84 8.33 14.94 -3.22
C THR A 84 8.74 14.19 -1.96
N ALA A 85 9.76 14.69 -1.27
CA ALA A 85 10.16 14.20 0.05
C ALA A 85 8.97 14.08 1.02
N GLN A 86 8.95 13.01 1.83
CA GLN A 86 8.03 12.90 2.95
C GLN A 86 8.69 13.51 4.19
N GLY A 87 8.27 14.71 4.56
CA GLY A 87 8.92 15.48 5.62
C GLY A 87 10.34 15.93 5.22
N ASN A 88 11.32 15.72 6.11
CA ASN A 88 12.73 16.08 5.84
C ASN A 88 13.49 15.03 5.00
N HIS A 89 12.85 13.91 4.60
CA HIS A 89 13.51 12.79 3.92
C HIS A 89 13.00 12.66 2.48
N ALA A 90 13.89 12.88 1.50
CA ALA A 90 13.59 12.61 0.10
C ALA A 90 13.50 11.11 -0.16
N TYR A 91 12.56 10.70 -1.03
CA TYR A 91 12.55 9.33 -1.55
C TYR A 91 13.84 9.09 -2.31
N GLU A 92 14.56 8.05 -1.92
CA GLU A 92 15.78 7.66 -2.62
C GLU A 92 15.46 6.72 -3.79
N GLY A 93 14.41 5.93 -3.65
CA GLY A 93 13.91 5.12 -4.73
C GLY A 93 12.57 4.46 -4.41
N LYS A 94 12.03 3.81 -5.43
CA LYS A 94 10.77 3.08 -5.37
C LYS A 94 10.75 1.89 -6.31
N ALA A 95 9.88 0.94 -6.02
CA ALA A 95 9.62 -0.22 -6.87
C ALA A 95 8.11 -0.50 -6.94
N LEU A 96 7.58 -0.66 -8.16
CA LEU A 96 6.20 -1.12 -8.36
C LEU A 96 6.10 -2.59 -7.98
N LEU A 97 5.26 -2.91 -7.01
CA LEU A 97 5.01 -4.27 -6.56
C LEU A 97 3.96 -4.96 -7.44
N GLY A 98 2.92 -4.23 -7.81
CA GLY A 98 1.89 -4.72 -8.72
C GLY A 98 0.62 -3.87 -8.69
N GLU A 99 -0.34 -4.32 -9.47
CA GLU A 99 -1.71 -3.81 -9.46
C GLU A 99 -2.50 -4.48 -8.32
N VAL A 100 -3.34 -3.71 -7.65
CA VAL A 100 -4.19 -4.16 -6.55
C VAL A 100 -5.61 -3.62 -6.72
N SER A 101 -6.59 -4.35 -6.18
CA SER A 101 -8.00 -3.94 -6.22
C SER A 101 -8.34 -2.94 -5.10
N ASP A 102 -9.45 -2.22 -5.25
CA ASP A 102 -9.99 -1.36 -4.20
C ASP A 102 -10.23 -2.08 -2.87
N THR A 103 -10.52 -3.39 -2.89
CA THR A 103 -10.61 -4.21 -1.67
C THR A 103 -9.30 -4.22 -0.91
N VAL A 104 -8.17 -4.35 -1.61
CA VAL A 104 -6.84 -4.28 -1.00
C VAL A 104 -6.57 -2.88 -0.48
N VAL A 105 -6.91 -1.84 -1.25
CA VAL A 105 -6.76 -0.44 -0.82
C VAL A 105 -7.50 -0.17 0.49
N GLY A 106 -8.75 -0.63 0.59
CA GLY A 106 -9.58 -0.49 1.80
C GLY A 106 -9.07 -1.31 3.00
N ALA A 107 -8.37 -2.41 2.76
CA ALA A 107 -7.83 -3.28 3.81
C ALA A 107 -6.40 -2.91 4.26
N LEU A 108 -5.67 -2.11 3.48
CA LEU A 108 -4.24 -1.89 3.70
C LEU A 108 -3.92 -1.17 5.01
N GLU A 109 -4.81 -0.30 5.49
CA GLU A 109 -4.68 0.35 6.81
C GLU A 109 -4.72 -0.69 7.95
N MET A 110 -5.69 -1.61 7.90
CA MET A 110 -5.79 -2.72 8.86
C MET A 110 -4.60 -3.68 8.78
N TYR A 111 -4.09 -3.97 7.58
CA TYR A 111 -2.89 -4.78 7.41
C TYR A 111 -1.65 -4.07 7.98
N SER A 112 -1.55 -2.76 7.79
CA SER A 112 -0.49 -1.93 8.35
C SER A 112 -0.47 -1.99 9.88
N GLU A 113 -1.64 -1.86 10.52
CA GLU A 113 -1.81 -1.98 11.97
C GLU A 113 -1.42 -3.38 12.48
N SER A 114 -1.98 -4.42 11.86
CA SER A 114 -1.74 -5.82 12.25
C SER A 114 -0.25 -6.20 12.12
N ALA A 115 0.41 -5.76 11.05
CA ALA A 115 1.84 -5.99 10.85
C ALA A 115 2.69 -5.23 11.89
N ALA A 116 2.29 -4.02 12.28
CA ALA A 116 2.97 -3.26 13.33
C ALA A 116 2.89 -4.00 14.68
N ASP A 117 1.74 -4.57 15.02
CA ASP A 117 1.56 -5.36 16.24
C ASP A 117 2.42 -6.63 16.26
N LEU A 118 2.60 -7.29 15.10
CA LEU A 118 3.48 -8.44 14.97
C LEU A 118 4.95 -8.05 15.19
N VAL A 119 5.41 -6.95 14.57
CA VAL A 119 6.77 -6.42 14.76
C VAL A 119 7.01 -6.05 16.22
N ASN A 120 6.08 -5.31 16.83
CA ASN A 120 6.17 -4.91 18.24
C ASN A 120 6.18 -6.12 19.19
N THR A 121 5.35 -7.12 18.91
CA THR A 121 5.32 -8.36 19.70
C THR A 121 6.63 -9.12 19.61
N LYS A 122 7.25 -9.16 18.43
CA LYS A 122 8.56 -9.78 18.24
C LYS A 122 9.65 -9.02 19.01
N ASN A 123 9.69 -7.70 18.89
CA ASN A 123 10.63 -6.84 19.63
C ASN A 123 10.49 -6.98 21.16
N ARG A 124 9.26 -7.09 21.67
CA ARG A 124 9.02 -7.36 23.11
C ARG A 124 9.57 -8.71 23.56
N LYS A 125 9.47 -9.75 22.72
CA LYS A 125 9.85 -11.13 23.08
C LYS A 125 11.33 -11.41 22.95
N ARG A 126 11.99 -10.79 21.98
CA ARG A 126 13.35 -11.18 21.54
C ARG A 126 14.39 -10.08 21.65
N GLY A 127 13.96 -8.85 21.97
CA GLY A 127 14.84 -7.71 22.19
C GLY A 127 14.51 -6.52 21.29
N ILE A 128 14.81 -5.33 21.79
CA ILE A 128 14.64 -4.06 21.09
C ILE A 128 15.43 -4.10 19.77
N GLY A 129 14.75 -3.80 18.67
CA GLY A 129 15.38 -3.66 17.35
C GLY A 129 15.62 -4.97 16.59
N GLU A 130 15.14 -6.12 17.07
CA GLU A 130 15.22 -7.38 16.31
C GLU A 130 14.35 -7.36 15.04
N SER A 131 13.28 -6.57 15.04
CA SER A 131 12.47 -6.28 13.86
C SER A 131 12.19 -4.78 13.67
N ASN A 132 12.01 -4.39 12.40
CA ASN A 132 11.94 -3.00 11.96
C ASN A 132 10.90 -2.75 10.84
N CYS A 133 10.92 -1.56 10.23
CA CYS A 133 10.02 -1.18 9.15
C CYS A 133 10.17 -2.02 7.86
N GLN A 134 11.33 -2.61 7.62
CA GLN A 134 11.53 -3.51 6.48
C GLN A 134 10.81 -4.84 6.72
N ASP A 135 10.87 -5.39 7.95
CA ASP A 135 10.09 -6.58 8.32
C ASP A 135 8.60 -6.32 8.24
N TRP A 136 8.14 -5.16 8.70
CA TRP A 136 6.75 -4.74 8.58
C TRP A 136 6.26 -4.77 7.13
N ALA A 137 7.00 -4.16 6.21
CA ALA A 137 6.64 -4.16 4.79
C ALA A 137 6.66 -5.58 4.20
N MET A 138 7.65 -6.40 4.57
CA MET A 138 7.74 -7.80 4.12
C MET A 138 6.57 -8.65 4.61
N ILE A 139 6.09 -8.45 5.86
CA ILE A 139 4.91 -9.15 6.39
C ILE A 139 3.70 -8.87 5.50
N ILE A 140 3.43 -7.58 5.21
CA ILE A 140 2.29 -7.19 4.38
C ILE A 140 2.40 -7.75 2.97
N VAL A 141 3.57 -7.60 2.33
CA VAL A 141 3.79 -8.07 0.96
C VAL A 141 3.66 -9.59 0.87
N ARG A 142 4.23 -10.33 1.84
CA ARG A 142 4.06 -11.79 1.92
C ARG A 142 2.59 -12.16 2.03
N SER A 143 1.84 -11.54 2.95
CA SER A 143 0.42 -11.84 3.11
C SER A 143 -0.39 -11.57 1.85
N LEU A 144 -0.10 -10.49 1.13
CA LEU A 144 -0.76 -10.17 -0.14
C LEU A 144 -0.39 -11.16 -1.25
N GLU A 145 0.88 -11.55 -1.37
CA GLU A 145 1.31 -12.54 -2.35
C GLU A 145 0.76 -13.95 -2.06
N ASP A 146 0.78 -14.39 -0.81
CA ASP A 146 0.23 -15.68 -0.38
C ASP A 146 -1.29 -15.77 -0.67
N ALA A 147 -2.00 -14.64 -0.52
CA ALA A 147 -3.41 -14.49 -0.88
C ALA A 147 -3.65 -14.32 -2.39
N GLN A 148 -2.61 -14.34 -3.23
CA GLN A 148 -2.67 -14.11 -4.68
C GLN A 148 -3.23 -12.73 -5.07
N LEU A 149 -3.07 -11.75 -4.18
CA LEU A 149 -3.44 -10.34 -4.39
C LEU A 149 -2.28 -9.52 -4.97
N LEU A 150 -1.10 -10.13 -5.09
CA LEU A 150 0.06 -9.61 -5.80
C LEU A 150 0.63 -10.69 -6.74
N PRO A 151 1.38 -10.29 -7.79
CA PRO A 151 2.07 -11.23 -8.66
C PRO A 151 3.03 -12.14 -7.88
N ARG A 152 3.18 -13.39 -8.32
CA ARG A 152 4.20 -14.30 -7.77
C ARG A 152 5.60 -13.76 -7.99
N GLY A 153 6.47 -13.94 -7.01
CA GLY A 153 7.83 -13.41 -6.96
C GLY A 153 7.93 -11.98 -6.44
N THR A 154 6.84 -11.37 -5.97
CA THR A 154 6.85 -9.98 -5.47
C THR A 154 7.66 -9.85 -4.19
N LEU A 155 7.50 -10.78 -3.25
CA LEU A 155 8.28 -10.85 -2.02
C LEU A 155 9.78 -11.00 -2.32
N ALA A 156 10.15 -11.89 -3.24
CA ALA A 156 11.55 -12.06 -3.65
C ALA A 156 12.15 -10.81 -4.31
N ARG A 157 11.32 -9.95 -4.93
CA ARG A 157 11.75 -8.64 -5.43
C ARG A 157 11.92 -7.64 -4.28
N VAL A 158 10.99 -7.63 -3.32
CA VAL A 158 11.09 -6.80 -2.11
C VAL A 158 12.32 -7.15 -1.28
N GLU A 159 12.62 -8.44 -1.10
CA GLU A 159 13.79 -8.91 -0.35
C GLU A 159 15.11 -8.41 -0.93
N ARG A 160 15.17 -8.19 -2.25
CA ARG A 160 16.33 -7.65 -2.97
C ARG A 160 16.38 -6.11 -3.00
N SER A 161 15.39 -5.43 -2.41
CA SER A 161 15.35 -3.97 -2.39
C SER A 161 16.39 -3.40 -1.41
N PRO A 162 16.88 -2.17 -1.61
CA PRO A 162 17.93 -1.58 -0.79
C PRO A 162 17.55 -1.48 0.70
N ARG A 163 18.35 -2.06 1.57
CA ARG A 163 18.16 -2.02 3.05
C ARG A 163 19.14 -1.12 3.77
N PHE A 164 20.28 -0.83 3.14
CA PHE A 164 21.39 -0.02 3.66
C PHE A 164 21.90 0.88 2.53
N ASP A 165 22.60 1.96 2.89
CA ASP A 165 23.36 2.79 1.96
C ASP A 165 24.55 2.03 1.35
#